data_AF-A0A939D8F2-F1
#
_entry.id   AF-A0A939D8F2-F1
#
_cell.length_a   1.000
_cell.length_b   1.000
_cell.length_c   1.000
_cell.angle_alpha   90.00
_cell.angle_beta   90.00
_cell.angle_gamma   90.00
#
_symmetry.space_group_name_H-M   'P 1'
#
loop_
_entity.id
_entity.type
_entity.pdbx_description
1 polymer ?
#
loop_
_entity_poly.entity_id
_entity_poly.type
_entity_poly.pdbx_seq_one_letter_code
_entity_poly.pdbx_strand_id
1 'polypeptide(L)'
;MHIPTWVIILGIFILANIGLIVYSRIRTKQLYKMFEQVFESSKQVPKQKKHSFLLFMFKESVVASKNKKVDPQSRMNNLKFVESQLLQMGSILKDPSKVTDKKMKQALKMYDAYIKWEKSKFQTAK
;
A
#
# COMPACT_ATOMS: atom_id res chain seq x y z
N MET A 1 -22.20 -47.30 2.61
CA MET A 1 -20.94 -46.76 2.07
C MET A 1 -20.38 -45.74 3.06
N HIS A 2 -19.30 -46.08 3.77
CA HIS A 2 -18.62 -45.11 4.63
C HIS A 2 -17.71 -44.25 3.77
N ILE A 3 -17.98 -42.94 3.75
CA ILE A 3 -17.07 -41.99 3.10
C ILE A 3 -15.80 -41.95 3.96
N PRO A 4 -14.62 -42.26 3.39
CA PRO A 4 -13.39 -42.21 4.14
C PRO A 4 -13.11 -40.80 4.64
N THR A 5 -12.68 -40.66 5.89
CA THR A 5 -12.39 -39.36 6.52
C THR A 5 -11.41 -38.51 5.71
N TRP A 6 -10.48 -39.12 4.97
CA TRP A 6 -9.53 -38.41 4.11
C TRP A 6 -10.18 -37.68 2.93
N VAL A 7 -11.30 -38.19 2.40
CA VAL A 7 -12.05 -37.55 1.31
C VAL A 7 -12.71 -36.25 1.81
N ILE A 8 -13.20 -36.26 3.05
CA ILE A 8 -13.78 -35.07 3.70
C ILE A 8 -12.69 -34.02 3.94
N ILE A 9 -11.53 -34.42 4.44
CA ILE A 9 -10.38 -33.53 4.68
C ILE A 9 -9.91 -32.90 3.36
N LEU A 10 -9.80 -33.69 2.28
CA LEU A 10 -9.40 -33.21 0.96
C LEU A 10 -10.40 -32.17 0.42
N GLY A 11 -11.70 -32.41 0.58
CA GLY A 11 -12.75 -31.48 0.19
C GLY A 11 -12.64 -30.13 0.91
N ILE A 12 -12.43 -30.14 2.23
CA ILE A 12 -12.23 -28.91 3.02
C ILE A 12 -10.99 -28.16 2.55
N PHE A 13 -9.90 -28.87 2.27
CA PHE A 13 -8.64 -28.26 1.82
C PHE A 13 -8.81 -27.54 0.47
N ILE A 14 -9.54 -28.13 -0.47
CA ILE A 14 -9.82 -27.52 -1.78
C ILE A 14 -10.66 -26.25 -1.61
N LEU A 15 -11.75 -26.30 -0.82
CA LEU A 15 -12.58 -25.12 -0.55
C LEU A 15 -11.80 -23.99 0.12
N ALA A 16 -10.93 -24.30 1.08
CA ALA A 16 -10.11 -23.31 1.76
C ALA A 16 -9.14 -22.59 0.79
N ASN A 17 -8.52 -23.33 -0.14
CA ASN A 17 -7.64 -22.76 -1.16
C ASN A 17 -8.42 -21.85 -2.13
N ILE A 18 -9.60 -22.26 -2.59
CA ILE A 18 -10.45 -21.43 -3.45
C ILE A 18 -10.85 -20.13 -2.73
N GLY A 19 -11.27 -20.23 -1.48
CA GLY A 19 -11.60 -19.06 -0.65
C GLY A 19 -10.41 -18.11 -0.49
N LEU A 20 -9.21 -18.64 -0.25
CA LEU A 20 -7.97 -17.85 -0.14
C LEU A 20 -7.64 -17.10 -1.44
N ILE A 21 -7.79 -17.76 -2.60
CA ILE A 21 -7.55 -17.16 -3.92
C ILE A 21 -8.55 -16.02 -4.18
N VAL A 22 -9.84 -16.25 -3.94
CA VAL A 22 -10.89 -15.24 -4.14
C VAL A 22 -10.68 -14.04 -3.23
N TYR A 23 -10.43 -14.28 -1.94
CA TYR A 23 -10.13 -13.23 -0.97
C TYR A 23 -8.90 -12.40 -1.40
N SER A 24 -7.84 -13.08 -1.83
CA SER A 24 -6.63 -12.41 -2.31
C SER A 24 -6.91 -11.55 -3.54
N ARG A 25 -7.69 -12.02 -4.51
CA ARG A 25 -8.08 -11.22 -5.69
C ARG A 25 -8.87 -9.97 -5.30
N ILE A 26 -9.85 -10.08 -4.41
CA ILE A 26 -10.65 -8.94 -3.96
C ILE A 26 -9.76 -7.90 -3.27
N ARG A 27 -8.88 -8.36 -2.37
CA ARG A 27 -7.92 -7.50 -1.66
C ARG A 27 -6.98 -6.78 -2.64
N THR A 28 -6.48 -7.47 -3.66
CA THR A 28 -5.62 -6.87 -4.70
C THR A 28 -6.37 -5.79 -5.48
N LYS A 29 -7.65 -6.00 -5.83
CA LYS A 29 -8.46 -4.96 -6.49
C LYS A 29 -8.59 -3.70 -5.64
N GLN A 30 -8.81 -3.83 -4.33
CA GLN A 30 -8.89 -2.68 -3.43
C GLN A 30 -7.55 -1.94 -3.32
N LEU A 31 -6.44 -2.68 -3.25
CA LEU A 31 -5.10 -2.09 -3.26
C LEU A 31 -4.83 -1.32 -4.56
N TYR A 32 -5.23 -1.86 -5.71
CA TYR A 32 -5.04 -1.18 -7.00
C TYR A 32 -5.88 0.09 -7.09
N LYS A 33 -7.12 0.10 -6.61
CA LYS A 33 -7.92 1.32 -6.52
C LYS A 33 -7.23 2.40 -5.67
N MET A 34 -6.64 2.00 -4.54
CA MET A 34 -5.85 2.92 -3.70
C MET A 34 -4.62 3.43 -4.45
N PHE A 35 -3.90 2.57 -5.17
CA PHE A 35 -2.76 2.97 -5.98
C PHE A 35 -3.15 3.93 -7.11
N GLU A 36 -4.29 3.73 -7.76
CA GLU A 36 -4.82 4.65 -8.76
C GLU A 36 -5.14 6.01 -8.17
N GLN A 37 -5.82 6.05 -7.02
CA GLN A 37 -6.11 7.31 -6.34
C GLN A 37 -4.82 8.06 -5.99
N VAL A 38 -3.83 7.36 -5.42
CA VAL A 38 -2.51 7.94 -5.10
C VAL A 38 -1.77 8.38 -6.36
N PHE A 39 -1.86 7.64 -7.46
CA PHE A 39 -1.27 8.00 -8.74
C PHE A 39 -1.89 9.29 -9.30
N GLU A 40 -3.21 9.40 -9.32
CA GLU A 40 -3.90 10.62 -9.77
C GLU A 40 -3.55 11.82 -8.88
N SER A 41 -3.55 11.67 -7.56
CA SER A 41 -3.10 12.74 -6.65
C SER A 41 -1.64 13.13 -6.89
N SER A 42 -0.77 12.16 -7.21
CA SER A 42 0.65 12.44 -7.46
C SER A 42 0.91 13.22 -8.74
N LYS A 43 -0.01 13.22 -9.73
CA LYS A 43 0.13 14.01 -10.96
C LYS A 43 0.11 15.51 -10.69
N GLN A 44 -0.53 15.94 -9.61
CA GLN A 44 -0.62 17.34 -9.20
C GLN A 44 0.65 17.83 -8.49
N VAL A 45 1.58 16.91 -8.18
CA VAL A 45 2.81 17.21 -7.42
C VAL A 45 4.00 17.34 -8.38
N PRO A 46 4.93 18.29 -8.15
CA PRO A 46 6.14 18.42 -8.96
C PRO A 46 6.95 17.11 -8.99
N LYS A 47 7.46 16.73 -10.18
CA LYS A 47 8.21 15.48 -10.40
C LYS A 47 9.34 15.25 -9.39
N GLN A 48 10.02 16.33 -8.97
CA GLN A 48 11.11 16.28 -8.00
C GLN A 48 10.68 15.80 -6.61
N LYS A 49 9.45 16.11 -6.18
CA LYS A 49 8.91 15.73 -4.86
C LYS A 49 7.95 14.53 -4.94
N LYS A 50 7.69 13.98 -6.14
CA LYS A 50 6.70 12.90 -6.36
C LYS A 50 6.96 11.69 -5.46
N HIS A 51 8.20 11.17 -5.43
CA HIS A 51 8.51 9.97 -4.66
C HIS A 51 8.36 10.17 -3.14
N SER A 52 8.83 11.31 -2.62
CA SER A 52 8.62 11.68 -1.22
C SER A 52 7.14 11.82 -0.87
N PHE A 53 6.35 12.40 -1.78
CA PHE A 53 4.92 12.56 -1.61
C PHE A 53 4.18 11.21 -1.61
N LEU A 54 4.54 10.31 -2.51
CA LEU A 54 3.99 8.94 -2.53
C LEU A 54 4.24 8.22 -1.22
N LEU A 55 5.48 8.22 -0.71
CA LEU A 55 5.81 7.59 0.57
C LEU A 55 5.04 8.24 1.74
N PHE A 56 4.90 9.56 1.72
CA PHE A 56 4.11 10.30 2.71
C PHE A 56 2.64 9.88 2.70
N MET A 57 2.02 9.78 1.53
CA MET A 57 0.62 9.32 1.39
C MET A 57 0.42 7.89 1.91
N PHE A 58 1.36 6.98 1.62
CA PHE A 58 1.30 5.62 2.17
C PHE A 58 1.49 5.59 3.69
N LYS A 59 2.38 6.42 4.24
CA LYS A 59 2.56 6.56 5.69
C LYS A 59 1.28 7.03 6.36
N GLU A 60 0.64 8.10 5.86
CA GLU A 60 -0.61 8.60 6.41
C GLU A 60 -1.74 7.56 6.29
N SER A 61 -1.80 6.82 5.18
CA SER A 61 -2.77 5.72 5.02
C SER A 61 -2.58 4.60 6.05
N VAL A 62 -1.33 4.23 6.35
CA VAL A 62 -0.99 3.26 7.40
C VAL A 62 -1.35 3.79 8.79
N VAL A 63 -1.17 5.09 9.04
CA VAL A 63 -1.51 5.72 10.33
C VAL A 63 -3.03 5.80 10.49
N ALA A 64 -3.76 6.27 9.48
CA ALA A 64 -5.22 6.40 9.49
C ALA A 64 -5.92 5.05 9.64
N SER A 65 -5.40 3.99 9.01
CA SER A 65 -5.97 2.64 9.16
C SER A 65 -5.89 2.09 10.60
N LYS A 66 -4.91 2.54 11.39
CA LYS A 66 -4.72 2.10 12.78
C LYS A 66 -5.37 3.03 13.80
N ASN A 67 -5.53 4.31 13.48
CA ASN A 67 -6.10 5.31 14.37
C ASN A 67 -7.24 6.07 13.69
N LYS A 68 -8.48 5.66 13.98
CA LYS A 68 -9.70 6.35 13.49
C LYS A 68 -9.87 7.79 14.01
N LYS A 69 -9.07 8.21 15.00
CA LYS A 69 -9.11 9.55 15.61
C LYS A 69 -8.14 10.55 14.97
N VAL A 70 -7.30 10.12 14.03
CA VAL A 70 -6.35 11.01 13.35
C VAL A 70 -7.06 11.56 12.11
N ASP A 71 -7.34 12.86 12.11
CA ASP A 71 -7.80 13.56 10.91
C ASP A 71 -6.60 13.82 9.97
N PRO A 72 -6.48 13.09 8.86
CA PRO A 72 -5.38 13.27 7.91
C PRO A 72 -5.48 14.61 7.18
N GLN A 73 -6.70 15.13 7.01
CA GLN A 73 -6.99 16.32 6.22
C GLN A 73 -6.51 17.58 6.95
N SER A 74 -6.76 17.68 8.26
CA SER A 74 -6.20 18.73 9.12
C SER A 74 -4.66 18.80 9.05
N ARG A 75 -3.98 17.64 9.01
CA ARG A 75 -2.51 17.58 8.93
C ARG A 75 -1.97 17.94 7.55
N MET A 76 -2.67 17.53 6.49
CA MET A 76 -2.30 17.85 5.10
C MET A 76 -2.52 19.33 4.77
N ASN A 77 -3.43 20.02 5.45
CA ASN A 77 -3.63 21.46 5.30
C ASN A 77 -2.49 22.31 5.89
N ASN A 78 -1.64 21.73 6.76
CA ASN A 78 -0.49 22.43 7.31
C ASN A 78 0.73 22.30 6.37
N LEU A 79 0.96 23.35 5.58
CA LEU A 79 2.02 23.38 4.56
C LEU A 79 3.42 23.11 5.13
N LYS A 80 3.75 23.70 6.29
CA LYS A 80 5.05 23.51 6.97
C LYS A 80 5.23 22.06 7.41
N PHE A 81 4.17 21.45 7.95
CA PHE A 81 4.18 20.04 8.32
C PHE A 81 4.43 19.17 7.09
N VAL A 82 3.65 19.36 6.02
CA VAL A 82 3.80 18.58 4.77
C VAL A 82 5.21 18.70 4.21
N GLU A 83 5.76 19.91 4.13
CA GLU A 83 7.11 20.11 3.59
C GLU A 83 8.18 19.42 4.43
N SER A 84 8.09 19.51 5.77
CA SER A 84 9.00 18.80 6.67
C SER A 84 8.91 17.28 6.49
N GLN A 85 7.70 16.75 6.28
CA GLN A 85 7.49 15.33 6.05
C GLN A 85 8.05 14.90 4.69
N LEU A 86 7.89 15.70 3.63
CA LEU A 86 8.43 15.41 2.31
C LEU A 86 9.97 15.35 2.30
N LEU A 87 10.63 16.24 3.05
CA LEU A 87 12.08 16.20 3.23
C LEU A 87 12.51 14.93 3.97
N GLN A 88 11.81 14.59 5.06
CA GLN A 88 12.06 13.35 5.80
C GLN A 88 11.86 12.11 4.92
N MET A 89 10.77 12.03 4.16
CA MET A 89 10.52 10.94 3.23
C MET A 89 11.61 10.85 2.16
N GLY A 90 12.08 11.99 1.64
CA GLY A 90 13.18 12.03 0.68
C GLY A 90 14.48 11.45 1.26
N SER A 91 14.80 11.77 2.51
CA SER A 91 15.95 11.19 3.22
C SER A 91 15.79 9.69 3.44
N ILE A 92 14.58 9.25 3.79
CA ILE A 92 14.28 7.82 4.02
C ILE A 92 14.37 7.01 2.72
N LEU A 93 13.92 7.58 1.59
CA LEU A 93 14.02 6.91 0.30
C LEU A 93 15.47 6.74 -0.18
N LYS A 94 16.38 7.64 0.23
CA LYS A 94 17.81 7.51 -0.05
C LYS A 94 18.46 6.39 0.75
N ASP A 95 18.04 6.21 2.00
CA ASP A 95 18.58 5.17 2.88
C ASP A 95 17.46 4.48 3.70
N PRO A 96 16.71 3.57 3.07
CA PRO A 96 15.58 2.90 3.71
C PRO A 96 16.03 1.90 4.80
N SER A 97 17.31 1.51 4.81
CA SER A 97 17.87 0.58 5.79
C SER A 97 17.86 1.12 7.22
N LYS A 98 17.93 2.45 7.36
CA LYS A 98 17.91 3.17 8.64
C LYS A 98 16.53 3.25 9.29
N VAL A 99 15.47 2.85 8.59
CA VAL A 99 14.11 2.90 9.13
C VAL A 99 13.90 1.76 10.13
N THR A 100 13.70 2.10 11.40
CA THR A 100 13.35 1.15 12.46
C THR A 100 11.84 1.07 12.72
N ASP A 101 11.12 2.17 12.50
CA ASP A 101 9.68 2.27 12.79
C ASP A 101 8.83 1.30 11.94
N LYS A 102 7.95 0.54 12.62
CA LYS A 102 7.10 -0.48 11.98
C LYS A 102 6.09 0.12 11.00
N LYS A 103 5.56 1.31 11.27
CA LYS A 103 4.58 1.97 10.37
C LYS A 103 5.28 2.45 9.11
N MET A 104 6.46 3.04 9.23
CA MET A 104 7.29 3.46 8.11
C MET A 104 7.77 2.26 7.28
N LYS A 105 8.21 1.17 7.90
CA LYS A 105 8.53 -0.08 7.15
C LYS A 105 7.33 -0.59 6.35
N GLN A 106 6.13 -0.51 6.92
CA GLN A 106 4.90 -0.89 6.23
C GLN A 106 4.58 0.07 5.07
N ALA A 107 4.79 1.38 5.25
CA ALA A 107 4.64 2.38 4.22
C ALA A 107 5.64 2.19 3.06
N LEU A 108 6.90 1.86 3.38
CA LEU A 108 7.91 1.50 2.37
C LEU A 108 7.51 0.27 1.56
N LYS A 109 6.99 -0.78 2.21
CA LYS A 109 6.46 -1.95 1.49
C LYS A 109 5.31 -1.59 0.55
N MET A 110 4.42 -0.69 0.97
CA MET A 110 3.33 -0.21 0.11
C MET A 110 3.86 0.62 -1.06
N TYR A 111 4.86 1.46 -0.80
CA TYR A 111 5.55 2.24 -1.84
C TYR A 111 6.23 1.33 -2.87
N ASP A 112 6.97 0.31 -2.45
CA ASP A 112 7.61 -0.62 -3.37
C ASP A 112 6.60 -1.42 -4.19
N ALA A 113 5.50 -1.85 -3.56
CA ALA A 113 4.39 -2.51 -4.25
C ALA A 113 3.73 -1.60 -5.28
N TYR A 114 3.56 -0.31 -4.95
CA TYR A 114 3.06 0.70 -5.87
C TYR A 114 4.01 0.90 -7.06
N ILE A 115 5.32 1.01 -6.84
CA ILE A 115 6.29 1.18 -7.94
C ILE A 115 6.28 -0.03 -8.88
N LYS A 116 6.14 -1.25 -8.33
CA LYS A 116 5.98 -2.47 -9.14
C LYS A 116 4.68 -2.44 -9.94
N TRP A 117 3.57 -2.05 -9.32
CA TRP A 117 2.28 -1.89 -9.98
C TRP A 117 2.34 -0.81 -11.09
N GLU A 118 2.89 0.36 -10.81
CA GLU A 118 3.04 1.47 -11.77
C GLU A 118 3.83 0.99 -13.00
N LYS A 119 4.98 0.33 -12.78
CA LYS A 119 5.75 -0.29 -13.87
C LYS A 119 4.93 -1.30 -14.67
N SER A 120 4.21 -2.21 -14.00
CA SER A 120 3.38 -3.20 -14.69
C SER A 120 2.27 -2.55 -15.52
N LYS A 121 1.59 -1.53 -14.97
CA LYS A 121 0.51 -0.79 -15.65
C LYS A 121 0.98 -0.13 -16.94
N PHE A 122 2.19 0.44 -16.95
CA PHE A 122 2.75 1.11 -18.13
C PHE A 122 3.59 0.20 -19.05
N GLN A 123 3.99 -0.99 -18.58
CA GLN A 123 4.58 -2.02 -19.44
C GLN A 123 3.51 -2.77 -20.26
N THR A 124 2.29 -2.95 -19.74
CA THR A 124 1.17 -3.56 -20.49
C THR A 124 0.46 -2.56 -21.42
N ALA A 125 0.79 -1.27 -21.33
CA ALA A 125 0.21 -0.19 -22.16
C ALA A 125 1.11 0.22 -23.35
N LYS A 126 2.20 -0.52 -23.59
CA LYS A 126 3.03 -0.46 -24.79
C LYS A 126 2.71 -1.64 -25.68
#